data_AF-A0A0S8DWP2-F1
#
_entry.id   AF-A0A0S8DWP2-F1
#
_cell.length_a   1.000
_cell.length_b   1.000
_cell.length_c   1.000
_cell.angle_alpha   90.00
_cell.angle_beta   90.00
_cell.angle_gamma   90.00
#
_symmetry.space_group_name_H-M   'P 1'
#
loop_
_entity.id
_entity.type
_entity.pdbx_description
1 polymer ?
#
loop_
_entity_poly.entity_id
_entity_poly.type
_entity_poly.pdbx_seq_one_letter_code
_entity_poly.pdbx_strand_id
1 'polypeptide(L)'
;AGGARVRAEGIRKTLGAKLASDLTEEIVNTPFEEIVALYDGYSEPQGQVKDAAGQVFTDSNYANFGRDASCEYVYVPQESGSEAPKFIRVTVRAYYSGRVIATMNRLVSK
;
A
#
# COMPACT_ATOMS: atom_id res chain seq x y z
N ALA A 1 -25.17 10.89 20.22
CA ALA A 1 -23.73 10.54 20.24
C ALA A 1 -23.14 10.05 18.89
N GLY A 2 -23.86 10.15 17.74
CA GLY A 2 -23.39 9.58 16.47
C GLY A 2 -22.41 10.43 15.64
N GLY A 3 -22.54 11.76 15.68
CA GLY A 3 -21.77 12.66 14.79
C GLY A 3 -20.25 12.66 15.02
N ALA A 4 -19.80 12.57 16.27
CA ALA A 4 -18.37 12.52 16.60
C ALA A 4 -17.69 11.24 16.09
N ARG A 5 -18.37 10.08 16.21
CA ARG A 5 -17.88 8.79 15.69
C ARG A 5 -17.76 8.81 14.17
N VAL A 6 -18.76 9.35 13.47
CA VAL A 6 -18.75 9.44 12.00
C VAL A 6 -17.59 10.33 11.51
N ARG A 7 -17.33 11.46 12.19
CA ARG A 7 -16.18 12.32 11.87
C ARG A 7 -14.85 11.62 12.08
N ALA A 8 -14.68 10.94 13.22
CA ALA A 8 -13.46 10.18 13.50
C ALA A 8 -13.22 9.06 12.48
N GLU A 9 -14.27 8.36 12.06
CA GLU A 9 -14.18 7.35 11.00
C GLU A 9 -13.80 7.98 9.64
N GLY A 10 -14.41 9.11 9.28
CA GLY A 10 -14.08 9.85 8.07
C GLY A 10 -12.60 10.25 8.02
N ILE A 11 -12.09 10.84 9.11
CA ILE A 11 -10.67 11.19 9.25
C ILE A 11 -9.78 9.95 9.04
N ARG A 12 -10.10 8.83 9.70
CA ARG A 12 -9.31 7.59 9.57
C ARG A 12 -9.26 7.07 8.14
N LYS A 13 -10.39 7.09 7.42
CA LYS A 13 -10.45 6.66 6.01
C LYS A 13 -9.59 7.56 5.13
N THR A 14 -9.66 8.88 5.32
CA THR A 14 -8.81 9.83 4.59
C THR A 14 -7.32 9.59 4.85
N LEU A 15 -6.92 9.41 6.12
CA LEU A 15 -5.53 9.08 6.48
C LEU A 15 -5.09 7.73 5.92
N GLY A 16 -5.92 6.70 6.01
CA GLY A 16 -5.61 5.37 5.45
C GLY A 16 -5.43 5.41 3.94
N ALA A 17 -6.27 6.16 3.22
CA ALA A 17 -6.14 6.36 1.80
C ALA A 17 -4.83 7.09 1.44
N LYS A 18 -4.47 8.13 2.21
CA LYS A 18 -3.18 8.81 2.06
C LYS A 18 -2.01 7.85 2.24
N LEU A 19 -1.98 7.08 3.32
CA LEU A 19 -0.89 6.14 3.61
C LEU A 19 -0.73 5.06 2.53
N ALA A 20 -1.85 4.57 1.99
CA ALA A 20 -1.84 3.62 0.88
C ALA A 20 -1.36 4.28 -0.43
N SER A 21 -1.73 5.54 -0.68
CA SER A 21 -1.24 6.32 -1.82
C SER A 21 0.27 6.55 -1.72
N ASP A 22 0.75 7.02 -0.56
CA ASP A 22 2.17 7.30 -0.33
C ASP A 22 3.03 6.04 -0.59
N LEU A 23 2.64 4.87 -0.06
CA LEU A 23 3.36 3.62 -0.33
C LEU A 23 3.24 3.18 -1.79
N THR A 24 2.08 3.39 -2.42
CA THR A 24 1.93 3.11 -3.85
C THR A 24 2.88 3.98 -4.67
N GLU A 25 3.01 5.27 -4.34
CA GLU A 25 3.93 6.21 -4.98
C GLU A 25 5.40 5.78 -4.81
N GLU A 26 5.78 5.29 -3.63
CA GLU A 26 7.11 4.72 -3.40
C GLU A 26 7.37 3.50 -4.30
N ILE A 27 6.41 2.57 -4.38
CA ILE A 27 6.51 1.36 -5.20
C ILE A 27 6.61 1.71 -6.68
N VAL A 28 5.78 2.62 -7.20
CA VAL A 28 5.81 2.96 -8.64
C VAL A 28 7.05 3.76 -9.06
N ASN A 29 7.74 4.40 -8.12
CA ASN A 29 9.01 5.08 -8.37
C ASN A 29 10.23 4.14 -8.25
N THR A 30 10.02 2.88 -7.86
CA THR A 30 11.05 1.85 -7.83
C THR A 30 11.26 1.27 -9.24
N PRO A 31 12.50 0.95 -9.66
CA PRO A 31 12.74 0.28 -10.95
C PRO A 31 11.87 -0.97 -11.12
N PHE A 32 11.28 -1.14 -12.31
CA PHE A 32 10.29 -2.20 -12.58
C PHE A 32 10.79 -3.60 -12.17
N GLU A 33 12.06 -3.89 -12.44
CA GLU A 33 12.72 -5.15 -12.14
C GLU A 33 12.88 -5.43 -10.64
N GLU A 34 12.84 -4.40 -9.80
CA GLU A 34 13.06 -4.49 -8.35
C GLU A 34 11.75 -4.51 -7.54
N ILE A 35 10.63 -4.05 -8.12
CA ILE A 35 9.34 -3.90 -7.42
C ILE A 35 8.92 -5.19 -6.70
N VAL A 36 8.88 -6.32 -7.41
CA VAL A 36 8.43 -7.59 -6.82
C VAL A 36 9.37 -8.06 -5.72
N ALA A 37 10.68 -7.95 -5.95
CA ALA A 37 11.68 -8.40 -4.97
C ALA A 37 11.68 -7.58 -3.67
N LEU A 38 11.37 -6.29 -3.75
CA LEU A 38 11.39 -5.38 -2.60
C LEU A 38 10.04 -5.30 -1.87
N TYR A 39 8.92 -5.40 -2.61
CA TYR A 39 7.61 -5.07 -2.08
C TYR A 39 6.60 -6.20 -2.05
N ASP A 40 6.85 -7.34 -2.71
CA ASP A 40 5.94 -8.47 -2.56
C ASP A 40 6.03 -9.07 -1.15
N GLY A 41 4.91 -9.09 -0.43
CA GLY A 41 4.85 -9.48 0.98
C GLY A 41 5.36 -8.41 1.95
N TYR A 42 5.65 -7.19 1.49
CA TYR A 42 6.06 -6.09 2.35
C TYR A 42 4.97 -5.76 3.37
N SER A 43 5.37 -5.54 4.63
CA SER A 43 4.44 -5.21 5.69
C SER A 43 5.06 -4.27 6.73
N GLU A 44 4.30 -3.24 7.08
CA GLU A 44 4.53 -2.41 8.23
C GLU A 44 3.43 -2.70 9.27
N PRO A 45 3.79 -3.32 10.41
CA PRO A 45 2.80 -3.65 11.43
C PRO A 45 2.25 -2.38 12.08
N GLN A 46 1.22 -2.58 12.88
CA GLN A 46 0.53 -1.48 13.55
C GLN A 46 1.51 -0.58 14.34
N GLY A 47 1.43 0.72 14.10
CA GLY A 47 2.27 1.74 14.76
C GLY A 47 3.70 1.81 14.22
N GLN A 48 4.02 1.07 13.15
CA GLN A 48 5.34 1.09 12.49
C GLN A 48 5.28 1.69 11.09
N VAL A 49 4.24 2.47 10.79
CA VAL A 49 4.09 3.10 9.49
C VAL A 49 5.12 4.20 9.31
N LYS A 50 5.83 4.18 8.18
CA LYS A 50 6.87 5.16 7.86
C LYS A 50 6.36 6.25 6.91
N ASP A 51 6.97 7.42 7.00
CA ASP A 51 6.85 8.46 6.00
C ASP A 51 7.75 8.20 4.78
N ALA A 52 7.70 9.10 3.79
CA ALA A 52 8.49 9.01 2.57
C ALA A 52 10.02 9.14 2.80
N ALA A 53 10.46 9.60 3.98
CA ALA A 53 11.86 9.64 4.37
C ALA A 53 12.29 8.35 5.12
N GLY A 54 11.38 7.38 5.27
CA GLY A 54 11.61 6.13 6.00
C GLY A 54 11.50 6.27 7.52
N GLN A 55 11.05 7.42 8.03
CA GLN A 55 10.91 7.67 9.45
C GLN A 55 9.53 7.20 9.94
N VAL A 56 9.51 6.43 11.03
CA VAL A 56 8.25 5.97 11.63
C VAL A 56 7.46 7.17 12.18
N PHE A 57 6.17 7.25 11.86
CA PHE A 57 5.26 8.23 12.45
C PHE A 57 5.12 7.98 13.96
N THR A 58 5.49 8.97 14.77
CA THR A 58 5.42 8.89 16.23
C THR A 58 4.16 9.49 16.84
N ASP A 59 3.35 10.22 16.05
CA ASP A 59 2.07 10.76 16.51
C ASP A 59 1.06 9.64 16.79
N SER A 60 0.42 9.73 17.95
CA SER A 60 -0.71 8.92 18.40
C SER A 60 -1.80 8.66 17.34
N ASN A 61 -2.00 9.58 16.40
CA ASN A 61 -2.93 9.43 15.29
C ASN A 61 -2.59 8.22 14.41
N TYR A 62 -1.31 7.85 14.31
CA TYR A 62 -0.81 6.74 13.48
C TYR A 62 -0.59 5.44 14.26
N ALA A 63 -0.69 5.47 15.60
CA ALA A 63 -0.38 4.33 16.46
C ALA A 63 -1.25 3.07 16.18
N ASN A 64 -2.42 3.26 15.56
CA ASN A 64 -3.31 2.17 15.18
C ASN A 64 -3.27 1.81 13.71
N PHE A 65 -2.47 2.52 12.91
CA PHE A 65 -2.34 2.25 11.48
C PHE A 65 -1.24 1.22 11.20
N GLY A 66 -1.47 0.41 10.19
CA GLY A 66 -0.46 -0.44 9.55
C GLY A 66 -0.69 -0.43 8.03
N ARG A 67 0.26 -0.94 7.25
CA ARG A 67 0.07 -1.13 5.81
C ARG A 67 0.83 -2.35 5.29
N ASP A 68 0.37 -2.92 4.20
CA ASP A 68 1.08 -3.96 3.47
C ASP A 68 0.97 -3.76 1.97
N ALA A 69 1.85 -4.44 1.25
CA ALA A 69 1.84 -4.50 -0.21
C ALA A 69 2.00 -5.95 -0.69
N SER A 70 1.36 -6.24 -1.82
CA SER A 70 1.60 -7.44 -2.63
C SER A 70 1.85 -7.01 -4.07
N CYS A 71 2.85 -7.61 -4.70
CA CYS A 71 3.29 -7.25 -6.05
C CYS A 71 3.42 -8.52 -6.89
N GLU A 72 2.57 -8.65 -7.90
CA GLU A 72 2.48 -9.87 -8.71
C GLU A 72 2.68 -9.56 -10.19
N TYR A 73 3.50 -10.35 -10.88
CA TYR A 73 3.60 -10.25 -12.34
C TYR A 73 2.28 -10.64 -13.00
N VAL A 74 1.85 -9.83 -13.97
CA VAL A 74 0.66 -10.09 -14.78
C VAL A 74 1.12 -10.51 -16.17
N TYR A 75 0.78 -11.74 -16.54
CA TYR A 75 1.05 -12.30 -17.86
C TYR A 75 -0.18 -12.15 -18.74
N VAL A 76 -0.05 -11.41 -19.84
CA VAL A 76 -1.09 -11.40 -20.89
C VAL A 76 -1.01 -12.69 -21.72
N PRO A 77 -2.08 -13.11 -22.42
CA PRO A 77 -2.10 -14.39 -23.13
C PRO A 77 -0.94 -14.62 -24.12
N GLN A 78 -0.39 -13.55 -24.70
CA GLN A 78 0.77 -13.63 -25.60
C GLN A 78 2.10 -13.90 -24.86
N GLU A 79 2.15 -13.67 -23.54
CA GLU A 79 3.35 -13.80 -22.70
C GLU A 79 3.34 -15.08 -21.84
N SER A 80 2.16 -15.70 -21.64
CA SER A 80 1.96 -16.92 -20.87
C SER A 80 2.63 -18.14 -21.53
N GLY A 81 3.96 -18.22 -21.50
CA GLY A 81 4.72 -19.38 -21.96
C GLY A 81 6.21 -19.16 -22.26
N SER A 82 6.68 -17.93 -22.49
CA SER A 82 8.12 -17.69 -22.75
C SER A 82 8.61 -16.25 -22.68
N GLU A 83 7.72 -15.24 -22.69
CA GLU A 83 8.13 -13.84 -22.63
C GLU A 83 8.21 -13.31 -21.19
N ALA A 84 9.08 -12.31 -20.99
CA ALA A 84 9.13 -11.58 -19.73
C ALA A 84 7.81 -10.80 -19.53
N PRO A 85 7.24 -10.78 -18.31
CA PRO A 85 6.02 -10.05 -18.02
C PRO A 85 6.26 -8.55 -18.20
N LYS A 86 5.32 -7.87 -18.86
CA LYS A 86 5.38 -6.42 -19.07
C LYS A 86 4.63 -5.61 -18.01
N PHE A 87 3.91 -6.29 -17.13
CA PHE A 87 3.07 -5.66 -16.12
C PHE A 87 3.26 -6.28 -14.73
N ILE A 88 3.15 -5.45 -13.71
CA ILE A 88 3.05 -5.83 -12.30
C ILE A 88 1.76 -5.26 -11.74
N ARG A 89 0.95 -6.10 -11.10
CA ARG A 89 -0.17 -5.65 -10.27
C ARG A 89 0.34 -5.40 -8.86
N VAL A 90 0.28 -4.15 -8.44
CA VAL A 90 0.58 -3.70 -7.09
C VAL A 90 -0.74 -3.51 -6.34
N THR A 91 -0.87 -4.15 -5.20
CA THR A 91 -1.99 -3.94 -4.27
C THR A 91 -1.42 -3.47 -2.94
N VAL A 92 -1.83 -2.28 -2.49
CA VAL A 92 -1.46 -1.73 -1.19
C VAL A 92 -2.70 -1.65 -0.32
N ARG A 93 -2.62 -2.12 0.92
CA ARG A 93 -3.69 -2.05 1.90
C ARG A 93 -3.24 -1.27 3.12
N ALA A 94 -4.08 -0.34 3.56
CA ALA A 94 -3.91 0.34 4.84
C ALA A 94 -4.94 -0.17 5.85
N TYR A 95 -4.46 -0.37 7.08
CA TYR A 95 -5.22 -0.93 8.18
C TYR A 95 -5.39 0.11 9.29
N TYR A 96 -6.48 -0.01 10.03
CA TYR A 96 -6.65 0.63 11.33
C TYR A 96 -7.15 -0.40 12.34
N SER A 97 -6.38 -0.64 13.39
CA SER A 97 -6.67 -1.65 14.42
C SER A 97 -6.99 -3.02 13.80
N GLY A 98 -6.16 -3.46 12.85
CA GLY A 98 -6.29 -4.73 12.14
C GLY A 98 -7.39 -4.80 11.07
N ARG A 99 -8.14 -3.72 10.81
CA ARG A 99 -9.17 -3.69 9.76
C ARG A 99 -8.70 -2.92 8.55
N VAL A 100 -8.87 -3.47 7.35
CA VAL A 100 -8.63 -2.73 6.11
C VAL A 100 -9.57 -1.53 6.04
N ILE A 101 -9.00 -0.34 5.84
CA ILE A 101 -9.76 0.92 5.73
C ILE A 101 -9.51 1.62 4.40
N ALA A 102 -8.46 1.24 3.67
CA ALA A 102 -8.22 1.67 2.30
C ALA A 102 -7.43 0.58 1.54
N THR A 103 -7.72 0.46 0.26
CA THR A 103 -7.00 -0.42 -0.67
C THR A 103 -6.73 0.36 -1.94
N MET A 104 -5.48 0.38 -2.39
CA MET A 104 -5.06 0.91 -3.68
C MET A 104 -4.62 -0.26 -4.56
N ASN A 105 -5.05 -0.24 -5.82
CA ASN A 105 -4.60 -1.17 -6.83
C ASN A 105 -4.01 -0.38 -8.00
N ARG A 106 -2.79 -0.73 -8.41
CA ARG A 106 -2.10 -0.09 -9.53
C ARG A 106 -1.51 -1.14 -10.43
N LEU A 107 -1.74 -0.99 -11.73
CA LEU A 107 -1.00 -1.73 -12.75
C LEU A 107 0.20 -0.89 -13.16
N VAL A 108 1.40 -1.43 -12.98
CA VAL A 108 2.67 -0.82 -13.36
C VAL A 108 3.14 -1.54 -14.62
N SER A 109 3.48 -0.78 -15.66
CA SER A 109 4.14 -1.34 -16.85
C SER A 109 5.65 -1.13 -16.73
N LYS A 110 6.39 -1.94 -17.46
CA LYS A 110 7.80 -1.66 -17.74
C LYS A 110 7.98 -0.32 -18.48
#